data_AF-A0A2V9BQX8-F1
#
_entry.id   AF-A0A2V9BQX8-F1
#
_cell.length_a   1.000
_cell.length_b   1.000
_cell.length_c   1.000
_cell.angle_alpha   90.00
_cell.angle_beta   90.00
_cell.angle_gamma   90.00
#
_symmetry.space_group_name_H-M   'P 1'
#
loop_
_entity.id
_entity.type
_entity.pdbx_description
1 polymer ?
#
loop_
_entity_poly.entity_id
_entity_poly.type
_entity_poly.pdbx_seq_one_letter_code
_entity_poly.pdbx_strand_id
1 'polypeptide(L)'
;CVAPSGTEKRISQGFPLTVPAPTTTPSAALLQPAQANGLAPNVGAFDPNLKNPSVHEWDLTIQRELPWRIVAEVGYVGKRGTHLYRAYDLNQISTNQPGFL
;
A
#
# COMPACT_ATOMS: atom_id res chain seq x y z
N CYS A 1 -6.06 -14.55 29.01
CA CYS A 1 -5.00 -15.59 28.93
C CYS A 1 -4.98 -16.34 30.25
N VAL A 2 -5.27 -17.65 30.24
CA VAL A 2 -5.15 -18.47 31.45
C VAL A 2 -3.73 -19.04 31.46
N ALA A 3 -2.97 -18.80 32.53
CA ALA A 3 -1.63 -19.37 32.67
C ALA A 3 -1.75 -20.90 32.78
N PRO A 4 -0.90 -21.70 32.10
CA PRO A 4 -0.94 -23.15 32.20
C PRO A 4 -0.57 -23.57 33.62
N SER A 5 -1.52 -24.19 34.33
CA SER A 5 -1.32 -24.71 35.68
C SER A 5 -0.39 -25.92 35.64
N GLY A 6 0.72 -25.88 36.39
CA GLY A 6 1.64 -27.02 36.54
C GLY A 6 3.13 -26.70 36.42
N THR A 7 3.50 -25.46 36.08
CA THR A 7 4.91 -25.00 36.00
C THR A 7 5.57 -24.81 37.37
N GLU A 8 4.83 -24.93 38.46
CA GLU A 8 5.30 -24.68 39.83
C GLU A 8 5.70 -25.97 40.59
N LYS A 9 5.54 -27.16 39.97
CA LYS A 9 5.82 -28.44 40.64
C LYS A 9 7.29 -28.87 40.52
N ARG A 10 7.86 -29.38 41.61
CA ARG A 10 9.23 -29.94 41.66
C ARG A 10 9.28 -31.31 40.98
N ILE A 11 10.43 -31.68 40.43
CA ILE A 11 10.69 -32.95 39.72
C ILE A 11 10.30 -34.18 40.57
N SER A 12 10.45 -34.10 41.90
CA SER A 12 10.09 -35.16 42.85
C SER A 12 8.59 -35.38 43.03
N GLN A 13 7.75 -34.44 42.58
CA GLN A 13 6.29 -34.51 42.67
C GLN A 13 5.65 -35.06 41.38
N GLY A 14 6.47 -35.47 40.42
CA GLY A 14 6.03 -35.98 39.12
C GLY A 14 5.51 -34.88 38.19
N PHE A 15 5.47 -35.19 36.89
CA PHE A 15 4.88 -34.30 35.89
C PHE A 15 3.37 -34.52 35.82
N PRO A 16 2.57 -33.46 35.55
CA PRO A 16 1.15 -33.63 35.30
C PRO A 16 0.94 -34.55 34.08
N LEU A 17 0.27 -35.70 34.29
CA LEU A 17 0.00 -36.69 33.24
C LEU A 17 -1.20 -36.30 32.36
N THR A 18 -1.92 -35.24 32.70
CA THR A 18 -3.09 -34.77 31.97
C THR A 18 -2.99 -33.26 31.80
N VAL A 19 -2.87 -32.83 30.56
CA VAL A 19 -3.05 -31.42 30.18
C VAL A 19 -4.55 -31.20 29.95
N PRO A 20 -5.16 -30.12 30.48
CA PRO A 20 -6.56 -29.82 30.21
C PRO A 20 -6.78 -29.65 28.70
N ALA A 21 -7.93 -30.14 28.21
CA ALA A 21 -8.26 -30.03 26.79
C ALA A 21 -8.24 -28.54 26.36
N PRO A 22 -7.63 -28.22 25.21
CA PRO A 22 -7.64 -26.87 24.69
C PRO A 22 -9.09 -26.40 24.50
N THR A 23 -9.45 -25.27 25.11
CA THR A 23 -10.80 -24.69 24.99
C THR A 23 -10.98 -23.89 23.70
N THR A 24 -9.89 -23.62 22.99
CA THR A 24 -9.88 -22.94 21.70
C THR A 24 -9.26 -23.84 20.65
N THR A 25 -9.99 -24.13 19.59
CA THR A 25 -9.42 -24.83 18.43
C THR A 25 -8.45 -23.90 17.70
N PRO A 26 -7.34 -24.42 17.13
CA PRO A 26 -6.43 -23.61 16.33
C PRO A 26 -7.12 -22.86 15.18
N SER A 27 -8.22 -23.42 14.66
CA SER A 27 -9.06 -22.82 13.62
C SER A 27 -9.67 -21.47 14.02
N ALA A 28 -9.81 -21.18 15.32
CA ALA A 28 -10.28 -19.88 15.79
C ALA A 28 -9.30 -18.74 15.43
N ALA A 29 -8.01 -19.03 15.26
CA ALA A 29 -7.02 -18.05 14.80
C ALA A 29 -7.09 -17.77 13.29
N LEU A 30 -7.84 -18.57 12.53
CA LEU A 30 -8.10 -18.35 11.11
C LEU A 30 -9.35 -17.49 10.86
N LEU A 31 -10.09 -17.15 11.92
CA LEU A 31 -11.24 -16.27 11.80
C LEU A 31 -10.77 -14.84 11.58
N GLN A 32 -11.30 -14.21 10.54
CA GLN A 32 -11.09 -12.78 10.32
C GLN A 32 -11.77 -11.99 11.46
N PRO A 33 -11.13 -10.94 12.00
CA PRO A 33 -11.76 -10.10 13.01
C PRO A 33 -13.02 -9.45 12.43
N ALA A 34 -14.08 -9.39 13.24
CA ALA A 34 -15.32 -8.74 12.85
C ALA A 34 -15.03 -7.27 12.49
N GLN A 35 -15.24 -6.90 11.22
CA GLN A 35 -15.11 -5.53 10.77
C GLN A 35 -16.32 -4.73 11.26
N ALA A 36 -16.10 -3.51 11.74
CA ALA A 36 -17.19 -2.65 12.19
C ALA A 36 -18.15 -2.36 11.02
N ASN A 37 -19.41 -2.75 11.16
CA ASN A 37 -20.46 -2.39 10.20
C ASN A 37 -20.55 -0.86 10.10
N GLY A 38 -20.25 -0.30 8.93
CA GLY A 38 -20.37 1.13 8.66
C GLY A 38 -19.11 1.80 8.11
N LEU A 39 -17.95 1.15 8.17
CA LEU A 39 -16.77 1.57 7.41
C LEU A 39 -16.71 0.74 6.14
N ALA A 40 -17.23 1.29 5.04
CA ALA A 40 -16.98 0.70 3.73
C ALA A 40 -15.46 0.62 3.56
N PRO A 41 -14.88 -0.57 3.28
CA PRO A 41 -13.48 -0.66 2.97
C PRO A 41 -13.16 0.24 1.77
N ASN A 42 -11.93 0.75 1.71
CA ASN A 42 -11.47 1.53 0.58
C ASN A 42 -11.62 0.70 -0.70
N VAL A 43 -12.63 1.00 -1.51
CA VAL A 43 -12.83 0.33 -2.80
C VAL A 43 -12.04 1.11 -3.84
N GLY A 44 -10.83 0.62 -4.11
CA GLY A 44 -10.08 1.04 -5.29
C GLY A 44 -10.71 0.42 -6.53
N ALA A 45 -10.99 1.24 -7.55
CA ALA A 45 -11.45 0.75 -8.85
C ALA A 45 -10.38 0.92 -9.91
N PHE A 46 -10.29 -0.09 -10.79
CA PHE A 46 -9.53 -0.01 -12.02
C PHE A 46 -10.46 0.44 -13.15
N ASP A 47 -10.01 1.37 -13.98
CA ASP A 47 -10.75 1.79 -15.17
C ASP A 47 -10.86 0.60 -16.14
N PRO A 48 -12.08 0.16 -16.54
CA PRO A 48 -12.26 -0.91 -17.52
C PRO A 48 -11.70 -0.57 -18.91
N ASN A 49 -11.46 0.71 -19.23
CA ASN A 49 -10.83 1.16 -20.47
C ASN A 49 -9.37 1.57 -20.26
N LEU A 50 -8.66 0.87 -19.36
CA LEU A 50 -7.28 1.16 -19.04
C LEU A 50 -6.39 1.09 -20.29
N LYS A 51 -5.76 2.22 -20.62
CA LYS A 51 -4.77 2.30 -21.70
C LYS A 51 -3.36 2.22 -21.12
N ASN A 52 -2.43 1.67 -21.89
CA ASN A 52 -1.04 1.63 -21.48
C ASN A 52 -0.49 3.06 -21.30
N PRO A 53 0.17 3.35 -20.18
CA PRO A 53 0.85 4.62 -19.98
C PRO A 53 1.95 4.75 -21.05
N SER A 54 1.98 5.89 -21.71
CA SER A 54 2.97 6.18 -22.75
C SER A 54 3.63 7.51 -22.45
N VAL A 55 4.96 7.53 -22.45
CA VAL A 55 5.76 8.74 -22.22
C VAL A 55 6.42 9.13 -23.54
N HIS A 56 6.17 10.35 -23.98
CA HIS A 56 6.85 10.96 -25.12
C HIS A 56 7.94 11.90 -24.60
N GLU A 57 9.14 11.76 -25.16
CA GLU A 57 10.31 12.56 -24.79
C GLU A 57 10.87 13.24 -26.02
N TRP A 58 11.26 14.51 -25.84
CA TRP A 58 11.91 15.34 -26.85
C TRP A 58 13.21 15.87 -26.26
N ASP A 59 14.30 15.65 -26.97
CA ASP A 59 15.63 16.18 -26.64
C ASP A 59 16.15 16.94 -27.86
N LEU A 60 16.53 18.20 -27.65
CA LEU A 60 17.12 19.05 -28.69
C LEU A 60 18.33 19.75 -28.10
N THR A 61 19.50 19.50 -28.69
CA THR A 61 20.74 20.16 -28.29
C THR A 61 21.40 20.79 -29.51
N ILE A 62 21.76 22.06 -29.40
CA ILE A 62 22.46 22.83 -30.42
C ILE A 62 23.77 23.33 -29.84
N GLN A 63 24.87 22.99 -30.49
CA GLN A 63 26.21 23.48 -30.17
C GLN A 63 26.72 24.35 -31.32
N ARG A 64 27.40 25.45 -30.99
CA ARG A 64 28.03 26.32 -31.97
C ARG A 64 29.32 26.92 -31.44
N GLU A 65 30.37 26.84 -32.26
CA GLU A 65 31.60 27.59 -32.04
C GLU A 65 31.39 29.07 -32.41
N LEU A 66 31.78 29.94 -31.48
CA LEU A 66 31.74 31.38 -31.60
C LEU A 66 33.17 31.90 -31.85
N PRO A 67 33.32 33.12 -32.40
CA PRO A 67 34.62 33.79 -32.43
C PRO A 67 35.24 33.84 -31.02
N TRP A 68 36.57 33.98 -30.97
CA TRP A 68 37.35 34.04 -29.71
C TRP A 68 37.52 32.73 -28.94
N ARG A 69 37.44 31.57 -29.61
CA ARG A 69 37.66 30.23 -29.01
C ARG A 69 36.63 29.89 -27.92
N ILE A 70 35.39 30.32 -28.12
CA ILE A 70 34.27 30.05 -27.21
C ILE A 70 33.33 29.06 -27.89
N VAL A 71 32.83 28.08 -27.14
CA VAL A 71 31.77 27.16 -27.59
C VAL A 71 30.52 27.44 -26.76
N ALA A 72 29.40 27.71 -27.45
CA ALA A 72 28.09 27.84 -26.82
C ALA A 72 27.25 26.61 -27.11
N GLU A 73 26.50 26.19 -26.09
CA GLU A 73 25.58 25.06 -26.16
C GLU A 73 24.24 25.47 -25.55
N VAL A 74 23.15 25.11 -26.22
CA VAL A 74 21.79 25.28 -25.72
C VAL A 74 21.05 23.98 -25.91
N GLY A 75 20.49 23.45 -24.81
CA GLY A 75 19.70 22.23 -24.79
C GLY A 75 18.27 22.48 -24.31
N TYR A 76 17.32 21.68 -24.81
CA TYR A 76 15.94 21.65 -24.37
C TYR A 76 15.42 20.22 -24.27
N VAL A 77 14.89 19.86 -23.09
CA VAL A 77 14.30 18.55 -22.81
C VAL A 77 12.84 18.73 -22.44
N GLY A 78 11.94 18.03 -23.15
CA GLY A 78 10.51 17.99 -22.85
C GLY A 78 10.03 16.56 -22.61
N LYS A 79 9.14 16.37 -21.65
CA LYS A 79 8.49 15.07 -21.37
C LYS A 79 6.98 15.24 -21.27
N ARG A 80 6.23 14.38 -21.95
CA ARG A 80 4.76 14.31 -21.86
C ARG A 80 4.32 12.88 -21.61
N GLY A 81 3.80 12.64 -20.40
CA GLY A 81 3.12 11.39 -20.07
C GLY A 81 1.65 11.44 -20.51
N THR A 82 1.18 10.39 -21.16
CA THR A 82 -0.23 10.16 -21.49
C THR A 82 -0.69 8.85 -20.85
N HIS A 83 -1.95 8.79 -20.42
CA HIS A 83 -2.55 7.59 -19.83
C HIS A 83 -1.80 7.03 -18.61
N LEU A 84 -1.18 7.91 -17.80
CA LEU A 84 -0.50 7.54 -16.57
C LEU A 84 -1.47 6.86 -15.60
N TYR A 85 -1.04 5.74 -15.01
CA TYR A 85 -1.85 5.06 -14.00
C TYR A 85 -2.09 5.98 -12.81
N ARG A 86 -3.36 6.06 -12.40
CA ARG A 86 -3.78 6.78 -11.22
C ARG A 86 -4.71 5.87 -10.41
N ALA A 87 -4.42 5.73 -9.13
CA ALA A 87 -5.35 5.10 -8.21
C ALA A 87 -6.47 6.10 -7.90
N TYR A 88 -7.72 5.69 -8.10
CA TYR A 88 -8.90 6.45 -7.70
C TYR A 88 -9.51 5.78 -6.48
N ASP A 89 -9.67 6.56 -5.42
CA ASP A 89 -10.43 6.15 -4.24
C ASP A 89 -11.89 6.51 -4.47
N LEU A 90 -12.75 5.49 -4.66
CA LEU A 90 -14.17 5.71 -4.88
C LEU A 90 -14.93 6.11 -3.62
N ASN A 91 -14.32 5.96 -2.44
CA ASN A 91 -14.91 6.34 -1.16
C ASN A 91 -14.41 7.71 -0.67
N GLN A 92 -13.80 8.51 -1.55
CA GLN A 92 -13.33 9.84 -1.18
C GLN A 92 -14.53 10.81 -1.05
N ILE A 93 -14.70 11.38 0.14
CA ILE A 93 -15.66 12.45 0.38
C ILE A 93 -15.31 13.67 -0.48
N SER A 94 -16.28 14.13 -1.28
CA SER A 94 -16.14 15.36 -2.07
C SER A 94 -16.26 16.58 -1.15
N THR A 95 -15.13 17.17 -0.77
CA THR A 95 -15.08 18.41 0.05
C THR A 95 -15.67 19.64 -0.65
N ASN A 96 -16.00 19.55 -1.95
CA ASN A 96 -16.61 20.64 -2.72
C ASN A 96 -18.16 20.64 -2.69
N GLN A 97 -18.78 19.79 -1.87
CA GLN A 97 -20.23 19.87 -1.63
C GLN A 97 -20.53 20.96 -0.59
N PRO A 98 -21.48 21.88 -0.86
CA PRO A 98 -21.84 22.94 0.07
C PRO A 98 -22.51 22.33 1.31
N GLY A 99 -21.72 22.10 2.36
CA GLY A 99 -22.23 21.52 3.61
C GLY A 99 -21.18 20.97 4.57
N PHE A 100 -19.88 21.14 4.30
CA PHE A 100 -18.79 20.66 5.19
C PHE A 100 -17.90 21.76 5.79
N LEU A 101 -18.42 22.98 5.91
CA LEU A 101 -17.87 24.05 6.75
C LEU A 101 -18.96 24.59 7.68
#